data_AF-A0A925XDD3-F1
#
_entry.id   AF-A0A925XDD3-F1
#
_cell.length_a   1.000
_cell.length_b   1.000
_cell.length_c   1.000
_cell.angle_alpha   90.00
_cell.angle_beta   90.00
_cell.angle_gamma   90.00
#
_symmetry.space_group_name_H-M   'P 1'
#
loop_
_entity.id
_entity.type
_entity.pdbx_description
1 polymer ?
#
loop_
_entity_poly.entity_id
_entity_poly.type
_entity_poly.pdbx_seq_one_letter_code
_entity_poly.pdbx_strand_id
1 'polypeptide(L)'
;MPEFLFLQQVEKQFRWLKNVPFLPQLIDEQLKIYTLFFQPAVFEKMMQVVAWFKMQKGIKTSYHRYGGLEFRFEGKEIAHLHGNGLIDILFSREIRNQLVSEALVQAHHVNHESGWVSLYLKKNTDMNEVFAVLNRAYLFHIQK
;
A
#
# COMPACT_ATOMS: atom_id res chain seq x y z
N MET A 1 16.03 -11.76 16.62
CA MET A 1 17.19 -11.13 15.93
C MET A 1 17.80 -11.97 14.79
N PRO A 2 17.93 -13.32 14.87
CA PRO A 2 18.49 -14.11 13.77
C PRO A 2 17.66 -14.10 12.48
N GLU A 3 16.34 -14.13 12.63
CA GLU A 3 15.37 -14.17 11.52
C GLU A 3 15.38 -12.89 10.68
N PHE A 4 15.58 -11.73 11.32
CA PHE A 4 15.67 -10.43 10.64
C PHE A 4 16.93 -10.32 9.77
N LEU A 5 18.07 -10.78 10.28
CA LEU A 5 19.32 -10.84 9.51
C LEU A 5 19.23 -11.81 8.34
N PHE A 6 18.57 -12.95 8.53
CA PHE A 6 18.32 -13.93 7.46
C PHE A 6 17.45 -13.33 6.34
N LEU A 7 16.35 -12.67 6.69
CA LEU A 7 15.47 -12.02 5.71
C LEU A 7 16.20 -10.91 4.93
N GLN A 8 17.06 -10.12 5.58
CA GLN A 8 17.89 -9.13 4.87
C GLN A 8 18.89 -9.77 3.90
N GLN A 9 19.46 -10.92 4.26
CA GLN A 9 20.39 -11.65 3.40
C GLN A 9 19.67 -12.20 2.15
N VAL A 10 18.50 -12.79 2.36
CA VAL A 10 17.63 -13.27 1.28
C VAL A 10 17.20 -12.10 0.37
N GLU A 11 16.75 -10.98 0.94
CA GLU A 11 16.37 -9.80 0.17
C GLU A 11 17.55 -9.29 -0.69
N LYS A 12 18.76 -9.22 -0.14
CA LYS A 12 19.96 -8.84 -0.91
C LYS A 12 20.23 -9.79 -2.07
N GLN A 13 20.08 -11.10 -1.86
CA GLN A 13 20.32 -12.11 -2.89
C GLN A 13 19.30 -12.03 -4.04
N PHE A 14 18.04 -11.70 -3.74
CA PHE A 14 16.96 -11.65 -4.73
C PHE A 14 16.59 -10.23 -5.20
N ARG A 15 17.30 -9.20 -4.74
CA ARG A 15 17.03 -7.80 -5.08
C ARG A 15 16.99 -7.51 -6.58
N TRP A 16 17.73 -8.27 -7.39
CA TRP A 16 17.78 -8.12 -8.84
C TRP A 16 16.44 -8.49 -9.53
N LEU A 17 15.60 -9.33 -8.90
CA LEU A 17 14.30 -9.73 -9.45
C LEU A 17 13.37 -8.55 -9.72
N LYS A 18 13.53 -7.45 -8.96
CA LYS A 18 12.76 -6.22 -9.16
C LYS A 18 13.01 -5.54 -10.51
N ASN A 19 14.10 -5.90 -11.19
CA ASN A 19 14.47 -5.36 -12.50
C ASN A 19 14.04 -6.28 -13.66
N VAL A 20 13.53 -7.48 -13.37
CA VAL A 20 12.99 -8.38 -14.40
C VAL A 20 11.63 -7.84 -14.84
N PRO A 21 11.42 -7.57 -16.15
CA PRO A 21 10.15 -7.03 -16.64
C PRO A 21 8.95 -7.88 -16.21
N PHE A 22 7.90 -7.22 -15.72
CA PHE A 22 6.62 -7.80 -15.28
C PHE A 22 6.65 -8.79 -14.10
N LEU A 23 7.84 -9.21 -13.64
CA LEU A 23 7.96 -10.19 -12.57
C LEU A 23 7.38 -9.70 -11.23
N PRO A 24 7.64 -8.46 -10.76
CA PRO A 24 7.03 -7.96 -9.53
C PRO A 24 5.49 -7.95 -9.59
N GLN A 25 4.92 -7.58 -10.73
CA GLN A 25 3.48 -7.57 -10.96
C GLN A 25 2.92 -8.99 -10.90
N LEU A 26 3.57 -9.95 -11.56
CA LEU A 26 3.16 -11.35 -11.55
C LEU A 26 3.21 -11.97 -10.14
N ILE A 27 4.23 -11.62 -9.35
CA ILE A 27 4.34 -12.08 -7.95
C ILE A 27 3.22 -11.47 -7.11
N ASP A 28 2.95 -10.17 -7.26
CA ASP A 28 1.89 -9.50 -6.50
C ASP A 28 0.49 -10.04 -6.86
N GLU A 29 0.25 -10.36 -8.13
CA GLU A 29 -0.99 -11.02 -8.57
C GLU A 29 -1.15 -12.42 -7.98
N GLN A 30 -0.06 -13.20 -7.88
CA GLN A 30 -0.08 -14.49 -7.18
C GLN A 30 -0.37 -14.33 -5.69
N LEU A 31 0.21 -13.31 -5.04
CA LEU A 31 -0.12 -12.96 -3.65
C LEU A 31 -1.61 -12.61 -3.50
N LYS A 32 -2.19 -11.87 -4.45
CA LYS A 32 -3.61 -11.54 -4.45
C LYS A 32 -4.49 -12.77 -4.57
N ILE A 33 -4.15 -13.72 -5.44
CA ILE A 33 -4.83 -15.01 -5.57
C ILE A 33 -4.73 -15.80 -4.26
N TYR A 34 -3.54 -15.85 -3.65
CA TYR A 34 -3.35 -16.48 -2.35
C TYR A 34 -4.23 -15.83 -1.27
N THR A 35 -4.24 -14.49 -1.18
CA THR A 35 -5.05 -13.76 -0.21
C THR A 35 -6.54 -14.01 -0.41
N LEU A 36 -7.02 -14.11 -1.65
CA LEU A 36 -8.41 -14.49 -1.95
C LEU A 36 -8.80 -15.84 -1.32
N PHE A 37 -7.98 -16.88 -1.52
CA PHE A 37 -8.32 -18.23 -1.08
C PHE A 37 -8.03 -18.51 0.40
N PHE A 38 -6.99 -17.89 0.96
CA PHE A 38 -6.49 -18.23 2.30
C PHE A 38 -6.73 -17.13 3.34
N GLN A 39 -7.03 -15.90 2.91
CA GLN A 39 -7.35 -14.77 3.79
C GLN A 39 -8.54 -13.96 3.24
N PRO A 40 -9.71 -14.57 3.01
CA PRO A 40 -10.82 -13.93 2.29
C PRO A 40 -11.31 -12.64 2.95
N ALA A 41 -11.26 -12.53 4.28
CA ALA A 41 -11.60 -11.30 5.00
C ALA A 41 -10.62 -10.14 4.72
N VAL A 42 -9.34 -10.43 4.43
CA VAL A 42 -8.38 -9.42 3.98
C VAL A 42 -8.66 -9.04 2.54
N PHE A 43 -8.93 -10.03 1.68
CA PHE A 43 -9.28 -9.79 0.28
C PHE A 43 -10.54 -8.93 0.13
N GLU A 44 -11.57 -9.17 0.92
CA GLU A 44 -12.79 -8.35 0.94
C GLU A 44 -12.46 -6.89 1.24
N LYS A 45 -11.64 -6.64 2.27
CA LYS A 45 -11.19 -5.29 2.64
C LYS A 45 -10.36 -4.63 1.54
N MET A 46 -9.50 -5.39 0.87
CA MET A 46 -8.78 -4.92 -0.31
C MET A 46 -9.75 -4.42 -1.38
N MET A 47 -10.81 -5.19 -1.65
CA MET A 47 -11.83 -4.80 -2.64
C MET A 47 -12.62 -3.56 -2.21
N GLN A 48 -12.90 -3.40 -0.92
CA GLN A 48 -13.52 -2.18 -0.38
C GLN A 48 -12.62 -0.95 -0.59
N VAL A 49 -11.31 -1.06 -0.39
CA VAL A 49 -10.35 0.01 -0.67
C VAL A 49 -10.31 0.36 -2.17
N VAL A 50 -10.24 -0.66 -3.04
CA VAL A 50 -10.27 -0.46 -4.49
C VAL A 50 -11.56 0.26 -4.91
N ALA A 51 -12.71 -0.17 -4.39
CA ALA A 51 -14.00 0.45 -4.67
C ALA A 51 -14.03 1.91 -4.19
N TRP A 52 -13.54 2.18 -2.98
CA TRP A 52 -13.45 3.54 -2.43
C TRP A 52 -12.67 4.48 -3.34
N PHE A 53 -11.49 4.07 -3.81
CA PHE A 53 -10.68 4.90 -4.72
C PHE A 53 -11.33 5.12 -6.08
N LYS A 54 -11.96 4.07 -6.65
CA LYS A 54 -12.64 4.17 -7.95
C LYS A 54 -13.85 5.11 -7.92
N MET A 55 -14.45 5.34 -6.76
CA MET A 55 -15.53 6.31 -6.60
C MET A 55 -15.04 7.76 -6.55
N GLN A 56 -13.74 8.00 -6.32
CA GLN A 56 -13.21 9.35 -6.22
C GLN A 56 -12.97 9.97 -7.60
N LYS A 57 -13.36 11.23 -7.75
CA LYS A 57 -13.19 11.97 -9.01
C LYS A 57 -11.72 12.18 -9.31
N GLY A 58 -11.31 11.90 -10.55
CA GLY A 58 -9.94 12.15 -11.01
C GLY A 58 -8.93 11.06 -10.63
N ILE A 59 -9.35 10.02 -9.88
CA ILE A 59 -8.50 8.85 -9.62
C ILE A 59 -8.48 7.92 -10.82
N LYS A 60 -7.27 7.55 -11.24
CA LYS A 60 -6.98 6.51 -12.25
C LYS A 60 -6.16 5.40 -11.62
N THR A 61 -6.23 4.21 -12.21
CA THR A 61 -5.46 3.04 -11.75
C THR A 61 -4.39 2.62 -12.75
N SER A 62 -3.26 2.13 -12.26
CA SER A 62 -2.20 1.48 -13.05
C SER A 62 -1.49 0.40 -12.22
N TYR A 63 -0.70 -0.45 -12.88
CA TYR A 63 0.14 -1.40 -12.15
C TYR A 63 1.40 -0.73 -11.62
N HIS A 64 1.72 -0.97 -10.35
CA HIS A 64 2.92 -0.44 -9.73
C HIS A 64 4.14 -1.19 -10.21
N ARG A 65 5.26 -0.47 -10.39
CA ARG A 65 6.51 -1.05 -10.93
C ARG A 65 7.08 -2.17 -10.07
N TYR A 66 6.75 -2.19 -8.78
CA TYR A 66 7.16 -3.23 -7.82
C TYR A 66 6.01 -4.19 -7.44
N GLY A 67 4.98 -4.28 -8.29
CA GLY A 67 3.76 -5.00 -7.98
C GLY A 67 2.79 -4.16 -7.15
N GLY A 68 1.51 -4.50 -7.19
CA GLY A 68 0.42 -3.73 -6.60
C GLY A 68 -0.38 -2.91 -7.61
N LEU A 69 -1.55 -2.45 -7.18
CA LEU A 69 -2.42 -1.54 -7.92
C LEU A 69 -2.19 -0.10 -7.44
N GLU A 70 -1.64 0.75 -8.30
CA GLU A 70 -1.48 2.19 -8.06
C GLU A 70 -2.82 2.92 -8.22
N PHE A 71 -3.01 3.93 -7.39
CA PHE A 71 -4.06 4.95 -7.51
C PHE A 71 -3.39 6.30 -7.76
N ARG A 72 -3.82 6.99 -8.81
CA ARG A 72 -3.17 8.19 -9.32
C ARG A 72 -4.15 9.34 -9.45
N PHE A 73 -3.75 10.50 -8.96
CA PHE A 73 -4.45 11.77 -9.16
C PHE A 73 -3.57 12.69 -10.03
N GLU A 74 -4.14 13.23 -11.11
CA GLU A 74 -3.41 14.10 -12.07
C GLU A 74 -2.06 13.55 -12.54
N GLY A 75 -2.00 12.23 -12.73
CA GLY A 75 -0.79 11.54 -13.19
C GLY A 75 0.24 11.25 -12.10
N LYS A 76 0.05 11.73 -10.86
CA LYS A 76 0.90 11.42 -9.70
C LYS A 76 0.32 10.27 -8.90
N GLU A 77 1.18 9.36 -8.47
CA GLU A 77 0.80 8.29 -7.56
C GLU A 77 0.52 8.85 -6.17
N ILE A 78 -0.63 8.47 -5.60
CA ILE A 78 -1.05 8.91 -4.27
C ILE A 78 -1.24 7.75 -3.29
N ALA A 79 -1.41 6.54 -3.79
CA ALA A 79 -1.47 5.30 -3.01
C ALA A 79 -1.21 4.09 -3.90
N HIS A 80 -0.81 2.96 -3.34
CA HIS A 80 -0.86 1.66 -4.01
C HIS A 80 -1.18 0.52 -3.05
N LEU A 81 -1.92 -0.47 -3.54
CA LEU A 81 -2.36 -1.65 -2.77
C LEU A 81 -1.69 -2.91 -3.31
N HIS A 82 -1.00 -3.63 -2.42
CA HIS A 82 -0.37 -4.92 -2.70
C HIS A 82 -1.30 -6.11 -2.49
N GLY A 83 -1.01 -7.21 -3.17
CA GLY A 83 -1.78 -8.46 -3.14
C GLY A 83 -1.88 -9.13 -1.76
N ASN A 84 -1.03 -8.75 -0.81
CA ASN A 84 -1.02 -9.23 0.57
C ASN A 84 -1.83 -8.34 1.56
N GLY A 85 -2.53 -7.30 1.06
CA GLY A 85 -3.30 -6.38 1.88
C GLY A 85 -2.49 -5.23 2.50
N LEU A 86 -1.23 -5.04 2.10
CA LEU A 86 -0.48 -3.82 2.42
C LEU A 86 -0.93 -2.69 1.49
N ILE A 87 -1.38 -1.57 2.05
CA ILE A 87 -1.59 -0.32 1.32
C ILE A 87 -0.60 0.74 1.76
N ASP A 88 0.08 1.32 0.77
CA ASP A 88 0.97 2.45 0.95
C ASP A 88 0.27 3.72 0.47
N ILE A 89 0.32 4.78 1.26
CA ILE A 89 -0.42 6.02 1.03
C ILE A 89 0.52 7.22 1.16
N LEU A 90 0.50 8.13 0.19
CA LEU A 90 1.35 9.30 0.14
C LEU A 90 0.71 10.50 0.85
N PHE A 91 1.41 11.06 1.82
CA PHE A 91 1.11 12.32 2.50
C PHE A 91 2.26 13.33 2.37
N SER A 92 2.18 14.48 3.08
CA SER A 92 3.37 15.25 3.43
C SER A 92 4.12 14.58 4.58
N ARG A 93 5.39 14.96 4.80
CA ARG A 93 6.20 14.44 5.91
C ARG A 93 5.57 14.82 7.26
N GLU A 94 5.01 16.02 7.35
CA GLU A 94 4.38 16.57 8.55
C GLU A 94 3.11 15.76 8.91
N ILE A 95 2.23 15.52 7.94
CA ILE A 95 1.01 14.72 8.14
C ILE A 95 1.37 13.27 8.49
N ARG A 96 2.39 12.70 7.83
CA ARG A 96 2.89 11.36 8.16
C ARG A 96 3.35 11.27 9.61
N ASN A 97 4.12 12.23 10.09
CA ASN A 97 4.60 12.24 11.47
C ASN A 97 3.45 12.32 12.49
N GLN A 98 2.40 13.10 12.19
CA GLN A 98 1.18 13.15 13.01
C GLN A 98 0.47 11.78 13.05
N LEU A 99 0.20 11.19 11.89
CA LEU A 99 -0.50 9.90 11.80
C LEU A 99 0.26 8.76 12.51
N VAL A 100 1.59 8.75 12.41
CA VAL A 100 2.43 7.78 13.13
C VAL A 100 2.35 8.00 14.65
N SER A 101 2.32 9.25 15.10
CA SER A 101 2.19 9.58 16.54
C SER A 101 0.82 9.21 17.12
N GLU A 102 -0.22 9.22 16.28
CA GLU A 102 -1.59 8.83 16.64
C GLU A 102 -1.80 7.30 16.65
N ALA A 103 -0.76 6.51 16.34
CA ALA A 103 -0.77 5.05 16.21
C ALA A 103 -1.79 4.49 15.17
N LEU A 104 -2.32 5.36 14.31
CA LEU A 104 -3.28 5.00 13.26
C LEU A 104 -2.63 4.30 12.07
N VAL A 105 -1.32 4.49 11.86
CA VAL A 105 -0.55 3.95 10.72
C VAL A 105 0.85 3.50 11.16
N GLN A 106 1.46 2.57 10.42
CA GLN A 106 2.89 2.26 10.59
C GLN A 106 3.73 3.12 9.62
N ALA A 107 4.91 3.56 10.04
CA ALA A 107 5.84 4.26 9.16
C ALA A 107 6.27 3.34 8.01
N HIS A 108 6.28 3.84 6.77
CA HIS A 108 6.71 3.05 5.61
C HIS A 108 8.19 2.65 5.75
N HIS A 109 8.42 1.36 5.96
CA HIS A 109 9.72 0.79 6.34
C HIS A 109 10.81 0.90 5.27
N VAL A 110 10.47 1.26 4.02
CA VAL A 110 11.42 1.30 2.90
C VAL A 110 12.05 2.68 2.73
N ASN A 111 11.34 3.78 3.01
CA ASN A 111 11.89 5.13 2.91
C ASN A 111 11.35 6.05 4.01
N HIS A 112 12.13 6.12 5.11
CA HIS A 112 11.85 6.91 6.30
C HIS A 112 11.87 8.42 6.06
N GLU A 113 12.34 8.90 4.91
CA GLU A 113 12.33 10.31 4.53
C GLU A 113 11.19 10.66 3.58
N SER A 114 10.33 9.71 3.20
CA SER A 114 9.25 9.97 2.25
C SER A 114 7.93 10.35 2.92
N GLY A 115 6.96 10.87 2.17
CA GLY A 115 5.62 11.13 2.71
C GLY A 115 4.77 9.87 2.92
N TRP A 116 5.30 8.69 2.60
CA TRP A 116 4.55 7.45 2.57
C TRP A 116 4.31 6.87 3.97
N VAL A 117 3.09 6.38 4.18
CA VAL A 117 2.69 5.56 5.32
C VAL A 117 2.18 4.22 4.83
N SER A 118 2.33 3.20 5.67
CA SER A 118 1.92 1.83 5.36
C SER A 118 0.82 1.38 6.32
N LEU A 119 -0.22 0.76 5.76
CA LEU A 119 -1.31 0.14 6.50
C LEU A 119 -1.47 -1.31 6.07
N TYR A 120 -1.45 -2.23 7.03
CA TYR A 120 -1.79 -3.63 6.78
C TYR A 120 -3.27 -3.87 7.05
N LEU A 121 -4.00 -4.26 6.01
CA LEU A 121 -5.35 -4.79 6.14
C LEU A 121 -5.27 -6.19 6.76
N LYS A 122 -5.86 -6.34 7.94
CA LYS A 122 -5.96 -7.58 8.70
C LYS A 122 -7.43 -7.95 8.86
N LYS A 123 -7.69 -9.20 9.26
CA LYS A 123 -9.06 -9.69 9.54
C LYS A 123 -9.85 -8.76 10.46
N ASN A 124 -9.22 -8.16 11.47
CA ASN A 124 -9.88 -7.29 12.46
C ASN A 124 -9.68 -5.79 12.22
N THR A 125 -9.08 -5.37 11.11
CA THR A 125 -8.95 -3.94 10.75
C THR A 125 -10.32 -3.27 10.68
N ASP A 126 -10.49 -2.14 11.37
CA ASP A 126 -11.67 -1.29 11.22
C ASP A 126 -11.58 -0.51 9.90
N MET A 127 -12.54 -0.73 9.00
CA MET A 127 -12.55 -0.08 7.70
C MET A 127 -12.93 1.40 7.78
N ASN A 128 -13.62 1.85 8.84
CA ASN A 128 -13.93 3.26 9.03
C ASN A 128 -12.66 4.08 9.25
N GLU A 129 -11.73 3.56 10.06
CA GLU A 129 -10.41 4.18 10.27
C GLU A 129 -9.60 4.22 8.98
N VAL A 130 -9.60 3.11 8.22
CA VAL A 130 -8.94 3.06 6.91
C VAL A 130 -9.51 4.13 5.97
N PHE A 131 -10.83 4.22 5.83
CA PHE A 131 -11.47 5.21 4.96
C PHE A 131 -11.22 6.65 5.44
N ALA A 132 -11.14 6.89 6.74
CA ALA A 132 -10.76 8.20 7.27
C ALA A 132 -9.35 8.61 6.82
N VAL A 133 -8.38 7.68 6.87
CA VAL A 133 -7.01 7.93 6.37
C VAL A 133 -7.01 8.15 4.85
N LEU A 134 -7.71 7.30 4.09
CA LEU A 134 -7.81 7.44 2.63
C LEU A 134 -8.43 8.78 2.23
N ASN A 135 -9.50 9.20 2.91
CA ASN A 135 -10.15 10.47 2.67
C ASN A 135 -9.21 11.65 2.97
N ARG A 136 -8.45 11.59 4.07
CA ARG A 136 -7.44 12.60 4.40
C ARG A 136 -6.37 12.70 3.31
N ALA A 137 -5.92 11.57 2.77
CA ALA A 137 -4.95 11.53 1.67
C ALA A 137 -5.52 12.14 0.39
N TYR A 138 -6.72 11.74 0.00
CA TYR A 138 -7.39 12.27 -1.19
C TYR A 138 -7.59 13.79 -1.09
N LEU A 139 -8.14 14.29 0.02
CA LEU A 139 -8.31 15.73 0.26
C LEU A 139 -6.97 16.49 0.19
N PHE A 140 -5.90 15.91 0.75
CA PHE A 140 -4.56 16.49 0.68
C PHE A 140 -4.02 16.65 -0.74
N HIS A 141 -4.35 15.72 -1.65
CA HIS A 141 -3.87 15.77 -3.04
C HIS A 141 -4.74 16.61 -3.97
N ILE A 142 -6.05 16.74 -3.71
CA ILE A 142 -6.95 17.56 -4.56
C ILE A 142 -6.96 19.05 -4.20
N GLN A 143 -6.50 19.43 -2.99
CA GLN A 143 -6.47 20.82 -2.52
C GLN A 143 -5.18 21.56 -2.90
N LYS A 144 -4.28 20.92 -3.64
CA LYS A 144 -3.01 21.49 -4.13
C LYS A 144 -3.14 21.92 -5.58
#